data_AF-A0AAN6GIC3-F1
#
_entry.id   AF-A0AAN6GIC3-F1
#
_cell.length_a   1.000
_cell.length_b   1.000
_cell.length_c   1.000
_cell.angle_alpha   90.00
_cell.angle_beta   90.00
_cell.angle_gamma   90.00
#
_symmetry.space_group_name_H-M   'P 1'
#
loop_
_entity.id
_entity.type
_entity.pdbx_description
1 polymer ?
#
loop_
_entity_poly.entity_id
_entity_poly.type
_entity_poly.pdbx_seq_one_letter_code
_entity_poly.pdbx_strand_id
1 'polypeptide(L)'
;MTLASLGICTGSIYSAFLIWGLLQERLTTTPYSGSGIDAVSSPPEFFKSPLFINAVQAALCSVLAGIYLLLRRPSGDKRALGTVLGLQLLTPAGAEAARKQKGGKHNGAAVVAGTDEKKALAAATNGSREKPPSSFALSTISPVLVRYLLIATLQSTGSQLGFLSLRHISYPTMILGKSCKLVPVLLMNLLLYRRKIAGYKYAVVALVTLGISIFMLFGHEGGTSDAAAAADAVKKAVKKKKKHAPPASSSLFGLLLLTGNLLADGATNSTQDEIFAHYALSGPQMMLAMNAFSAMLLTASLLVPDPSALLGSIPVLASVLGASSKRAGASNELGTALAFIHRHPEVLRDILAYALAGALGQIAIFETLERFGSLTLVSITVTRKLFTMLLSVAVYKHALSPLQWIGVLVVFAGIGIEAREKRREGLAKRVLNGSAKAKVKDA
;
A
#
# COMPACT_ATOMS: atom_id res chain seq x y z
N MET A 1 -7.59 -14.67 -21.93
CA MET A 1 -6.51 -13.68 -21.69
C MET A 1 -6.34 -13.24 -20.23
N THR A 2 -7.39 -13.14 -19.38
CA THR A 2 -7.23 -12.59 -18.02
C THR A 2 -6.56 -13.49 -16.98
N LEU A 3 -6.74 -14.83 -17.03
CA LEU A 3 -6.14 -15.75 -16.05
C LEU A 3 -4.62 -15.87 -16.22
N ALA A 4 -4.13 -16.01 -17.45
CA ALA A 4 -2.70 -16.00 -17.75
C ALA A 4 -2.05 -14.66 -17.34
N SER A 5 -2.69 -13.53 -17.64
CA SER A 5 -2.22 -12.22 -17.21
C SER A 5 -2.17 -12.08 -15.68
N LEU A 6 -3.18 -12.60 -14.98
CA LEU A 6 -3.22 -12.61 -13.52
C LEU A 6 -2.13 -13.51 -12.93
N GLY A 7 -1.89 -14.67 -13.54
CA GLY A 7 -0.81 -15.60 -13.15
C GLY A 7 0.57 -14.98 -13.30
N ILE A 8 0.84 -14.32 -14.44
CA ILE A 8 2.10 -13.60 -14.69
C ILE A 8 2.28 -12.45 -13.70
N CYS A 9 1.25 -11.62 -13.48
CA CYS A 9 1.26 -10.55 -12.48
C CYS A 9 1.55 -11.08 -11.07
N THR A 10 0.84 -12.13 -10.66
CA THR A 10 1.02 -12.79 -9.36
C THR A 10 2.44 -13.35 -9.21
N GLY A 11 2.91 -14.11 -10.19
CA GLY A 11 4.26 -14.70 -10.18
C GLY A 11 5.36 -13.64 -10.13
N SER A 12 5.19 -12.54 -10.86
CA SER A 12 6.12 -11.41 -10.84
C SER A 12 6.17 -10.73 -9.47
N ILE A 13 5.00 -10.48 -8.86
CA ILE A 13 4.90 -9.93 -7.50
C ILE A 13 5.51 -10.89 -6.47
N TYR A 14 5.35 -12.20 -6.63
CA TYR A 14 5.87 -13.16 -5.65
C TYR A 14 7.39 -13.23 -5.73
N SER A 15 7.92 -13.37 -6.94
CA SER A 15 9.37 -13.47 -7.18
C SER A 15 10.09 -12.20 -6.74
N ALA A 16 9.61 -11.01 -7.17
CA ALA A 16 10.26 -9.75 -6.84
C ALA A 16 10.28 -9.46 -5.34
N PHE A 17 9.18 -9.74 -4.63
CA PHE A 17 9.12 -9.50 -3.19
C PHE A 17 9.81 -10.55 -2.33
N LEU A 18 9.97 -11.77 -2.84
CA LEU A 18 10.81 -12.76 -2.19
C LEU A 18 12.28 -12.33 -2.25
N ILE A 19 12.75 -11.92 -3.43
CA ILE A 19 14.11 -11.36 -3.61
C ILE A 19 14.28 -10.11 -2.73
N TRP A 20 13.32 -9.19 -2.76
CA TRP A 20 13.34 -7.99 -1.93
C TRP A 20 13.38 -8.32 -0.43
N GLY A 21 12.61 -9.32 0.02
CA GLY A 21 12.61 -9.77 1.42
C GLY A 21 13.95 -10.36 1.86
N LEU A 22 14.57 -11.19 1.01
CA LEU A 22 15.91 -11.74 1.27
C LEU A 22 16.97 -10.64 1.35
N LEU A 23 16.92 -9.67 0.43
CA LEU A 23 17.82 -8.52 0.44
C LEU A 23 17.59 -7.62 1.66
N GLN A 24 16.34 -7.47 2.10
CA GLN A 24 16.02 -6.74 3.32
C GLN A 24 16.60 -7.43 4.56
N GLU A 25 16.42 -8.74 4.66
CA GLU A 25 16.98 -9.54 5.76
C GLU A 25 18.50 -9.43 5.78
N ARG A 26 19.16 -9.60 4.63
CA ARG A 26 20.60 -9.39 4.48
C ARG A 26 20.99 -8.00 4.98
N LEU A 27 20.43 -6.93 4.41
CA LEU A 27 20.77 -5.55 4.76
C LEU A 27 20.61 -5.22 6.26
N THR A 28 19.67 -5.88 6.94
CA THR A 28 19.36 -5.60 8.35
C THR A 28 20.02 -6.54 9.36
N THR A 29 20.48 -7.72 8.94
CA THR A 29 21.01 -8.76 9.84
C THR A 29 22.45 -9.16 9.56
N THR A 30 23.04 -8.82 8.41
CA THR A 30 24.45 -9.09 8.16
C THR A 30 25.33 -7.99 8.74
N PRO A 31 26.35 -8.34 9.53
CA PRO A 31 27.31 -7.36 10.02
C PRO A 31 28.24 -6.92 8.88
N TYR A 32 28.56 -5.63 8.85
CA TYR A 32 29.59 -5.07 7.97
C TYR A 32 30.85 -4.88 8.82
N SER A 33 31.89 -5.65 8.52
CA SER A 33 33.20 -5.57 9.19
C SER A 33 34.17 -4.82 8.30
N GLY A 34 35.02 -3.97 8.88
CA GLY A 34 36.01 -3.20 8.14
C GLY A 34 36.99 -4.10 7.38
N SER A 35 37.44 -3.66 6.21
CA SER A 35 38.47 -4.37 5.43
C SER A 35 39.86 -3.97 5.96
N GLY A 36 40.46 -4.77 6.86
CA GLY A 36 41.79 -4.47 7.40
C GLY A 36 42.25 -5.40 8.53
N ILE A 37 43.51 -5.25 8.94
CA ILE A 37 44.16 -6.05 10.01
C ILE A 37 43.46 -5.85 11.38
N ASP A 38 42.72 -4.76 11.56
CA ASP A 38 41.95 -4.43 12.78
C ASP A 38 40.54 -5.07 12.85
N ALA A 39 40.12 -5.81 11.81
CA ALA A 39 38.77 -6.39 11.71
C ALA A 39 38.45 -7.45 12.76
N VAL A 40 39.47 -8.02 13.41
CA VAL A 40 39.33 -9.09 14.42
C VAL A 40 38.87 -8.54 15.78
N SER A 41 39.04 -7.24 16.02
CA SER A 41 38.81 -6.60 17.33
C SER A 41 37.63 -5.62 17.39
N SER A 42 37.01 -5.26 16.26
CA SER A 42 35.87 -4.32 16.26
C SER A 42 34.52 -5.03 16.44
N PRO A 43 33.57 -4.47 17.20
CA PRO A 43 32.22 -5.02 17.31
C PRO A 43 31.51 -4.99 15.95
N PRO A 44 30.60 -5.94 15.66
CA PRO A 44 29.85 -5.98 14.42
C PRO A 44 28.98 -4.73 14.25
N GLU A 45 29.16 -4.01 13.14
CA GLU A 45 28.36 -2.84 12.79
C GLU A 45 27.21 -3.22 11.84
N PHE A 46 26.04 -2.62 12.05
CA PHE A 46 24.83 -2.85 11.25
C PHE A 46 24.30 -1.55 10.69
N PHE A 47 23.79 -1.59 9.47
CA PHE A 47 23.17 -0.43 8.85
C PHE A 47 21.83 -0.09 9.51
N LYS A 48 21.72 1.10 10.11
CA LYS A 48 20.55 1.52 10.92
C LYS A 48 19.97 2.85 10.45
N SER A 49 19.57 2.91 9.18
CA SER A 49 18.92 4.12 8.61
C SER A 49 17.74 3.76 7.69
N PRO A 50 16.58 3.38 8.27
CA PRO A 50 15.41 2.98 7.49
C PRO A 50 14.79 4.12 6.66
N LEU A 51 14.88 5.39 7.10
CA LEU A 51 14.41 6.52 6.26
C LEU A 51 15.29 6.67 5.03
N PHE A 52 16.60 6.49 5.17
CA PHE A 52 17.54 6.57 4.04
C PHE A 52 17.22 5.49 3.00
N ILE A 53 17.04 4.25 3.43
CA ILE A 53 16.66 3.13 2.56
C ILE A 53 15.34 3.42 1.83
N ASN A 54 14.33 3.92 2.54
CA ASN A 54 13.03 4.21 1.95
C ASN A 54 13.10 5.37 0.94
N ALA A 55 13.92 6.40 1.20
CA ALA A 55 14.12 7.52 0.28
C ALA A 55 14.82 7.05 -1.01
N VAL A 56 15.89 6.26 -0.90
CA VAL A 56 16.60 5.68 -2.05
C VAL A 56 15.66 4.79 -2.86
N GLN A 57 14.89 3.92 -2.19
CA GLN A 57 13.92 3.06 -2.87
C GLN A 57 12.83 3.88 -3.59
N ALA A 58 12.27 4.90 -2.96
CA ALA A 58 11.26 5.77 -3.59
C ALA A 58 11.85 6.51 -4.81
N ALA A 59 13.06 7.06 -4.70
CA ALA A 59 13.72 7.72 -5.81
C ALA A 59 13.92 6.74 -6.99
N LEU A 60 14.42 5.53 -6.71
CA LEU A 60 14.68 4.53 -7.74
C LEU A 60 13.40 3.99 -8.37
N CYS A 61 12.32 3.79 -7.59
CA CYS A 61 11.00 3.47 -8.11
C CYS A 61 10.51 4.55 -9.09
N SER A 62 10.70 5.83 -8.77
CA SER A 62 10.27 6.93 -9.64
C SER A 62 11.07 6.94 -10.96
N VAL A 63 12.40 6.80 -10.89
CA VAL A 63 13.29 6.72 -12.06
C VAL A 63 12.93 5.53 -12.94
N LEU A 64 12.78 4.34 -12.35
CA LEU A 64 12.51 3.11 -13.10
C LEU A 64 11.12 3.12 -13.72
N ALA A 65 10.13 3.73 -13.07
CA ALA A 65 8.80 3.97 -13.67
C ALA A 65 8.89 4.90 -14.88
N GLY A 66 9.73 5.95 -14.81
CA GLY A 66 10.02 6.84 -15.94
C GLY A 66 10.67 6.10 -17.10
N ILE A 67 11.73 5.34 -16.83
CA ILE A 67 12.40 4.50 -17.83
C ILE A 67 11.42 3.51 -18.45
N TYR A 68 10.61 2.82 -17.65
CA TYR A 68 9.60 1.87 -18.14
C TYR A 68 8.59 2.54 -19.09
N LEU A 69 8.10 3.74 -18.75
CA LEU A 69 7.19 4.51 -19.62
C LEU A 69 7.85 4.94 -20.93
N LEU A 70 9.13 5.32 -20.89
CA LEU A 70 9.89 5.70 -22.07
C LEU A 70 10.20 4.51 -22.97
N LEU A 71 10.57 3.36 -22.39
CA LEU A 71 10.84 2.12 -23.13
C LEU A 71 9.57 1.53 -23.76
N ARG A 72 8.41 1.73 -23.13
CA ARG A 72 7.12 1.27 -23.67
C ARG A 72 6.53 2.24 -24.70
N ARG A 73 7.19 3.36 -24.99
CA ARG A 73 6.75 4.32 -26.01
C ARG A 73 6.91 3.69 -27.40
N PRO A 74 5.85 3.59 -28.22
CA PRO A 74 5.97 3.15 -29.60
C PRO A 74 6.86 4.09 -30.41
N SER A 75 7.69 3.56 -31.32
CA SER A 75 8.69 4.33 -32.09
C SER A 75 8.12 5.45 -32.97
N GLY A 76 6.79 5.51 -33.17
CA GLY A 76 6.09 6.57 -33.91
C GLY A 76 5.23 7.52 -33.06
N ASP A 77 5.27 7.41 -31.73
CA ASP A 77 4.43 8.22 -30.84
C ASP A 77 4.95 9.66 -30.74
N LYS A 78 4.21 10.64 -31.28
CA LYS A 78 4.57 12.06 -31.30
C LYS A 78 4.20 12.84 -30.03
N ARG A 79 3.64 12.18 -29.00
CA ARG A 79 3.27 12.84 -27.76
C ARG A 79 4.50 13.46 -27.07
N ALA A 80 4.31 14.63 -26.45
CA ALA A 80 5.34 15.27 -25.64
C ALA A 80 5.78 14.34 -24.49
N LEU A 81 7.05 14.39 -24.10
CA LEU A 81 7.58 13.55 -23.01
C LEU A 81 6.79 13.74 -21.71
N GLY A 82 6.41 14.97 -21.38
CA GLY A 82 5.55 15.26 -20.23
C GLY A 82 4.22 14.51 -20.30
N THR A 83 3.63 14.37 -21.49
CA THR A 83 2.42 13.60 -21.75
C THR A 83 2.58 12.11 -21.50
N VAL A 84 3.71 11.54 -21.94
CA VAL A 84 4.06 10.13 -21.73
C VAL A 84 4.28 9.84 -20.24
N LEU A 85 5.00 10.73 -19.55
CA LEU A 85 5.27 10.62 -18.10
C LEU A 85 4.04 10.93 -17.23
N GLY A 86 3.01 11.56 -17.78
CA GLY A 86 1.78 11.90 -17.06
C GLY A 86 1.86 13.21 -16.27
N LEU A 87 2.86 14.06 -16.52
CA LEU A 87 3.06 15.32 -15.78
C LEU A 87 1.91 16.32 -15.95
N GLN A 88 1.18 16.24 -17.07
CA GLN A 88 -0.04 17.01 -17.29
C GLN A 88 -1.11 16.75 -16.23
N LEU A 89 -1.14 15.56 -15.61
CA LEU A 89 -2.11 15.26 -14.54
C LEU A 89 -1.90 16.13 -13.30
N LEU A 90 -0.69 16.68 -13.13
CA LEU A 90 -0.36 17.57 -12.02
C LEU A 90 -0.95 18.97 -12.19
N THR A 91 -1.42 19.34 -13.38
CA THR A 91 -2.08 20.62 -13.63
C THR A 91 -3.61 20.47 -13.59
N PRO A 92 -4.37 21.51 -13.16
CA PRO A 92 -5.83 21.46 -13.15
C PRO A 92 -6.42 21.11 -14.52
N ALA A 93 -5.89 21.72 -15.59
CA ALA A 93 -6.33 21.49 -16.96
C ALA A 93 -6.10 20.05 -17.45
N GLY A 94 -4.91 19.48 -17.18
CA GLY A 94 -4.63 18.10 -17.58
C GLY A 94 -5.39 17.06 -16.76
N ALA A 95 -5.66 17.34 -15.47
CA ALA A 95 -6.54 16.52 -14.65
C ALA A 95 -7.99 16.54 -15.18
N GLU A 96 -8.52 17.69 -15.58
CA GLU A 96 -9.85 17.79 -16.17
C GLU A 96 -9.93 17.07 -17.51
N ALA A 97 -8.92 17.20 -18.37
CA ALA A 97 -8.82 16.48 -19.63
C ALA A 97 -8.82 14.95 -19.42
N ALA A 98 -8.02 14.46 -18.47
CA ALA A 98 -7.99 13.04 -18.12
C ALA A 98 -9.32 12.53 -17.54
N ARG A 99 -10.04 13.37 -16.79
CA ARG A 99 -11.37 13.06 -16.27
C ARG A 99 -12.41 12.98 -17.39
N LYS A 100 -12.40 13.94 -18.32
CA LYS A 100 -13.27 13.95 -19.51
C LYS A 100 -12.99 12.73 -20.40
N GLN A 101 -11.73 12.38 -20.63
CA GLN A 101 -11.37 11.19 -21.41
C GLN A 101 -11.89 9.89 -20.78
N LYS A 102 -11.85 9.78 -19.45
CA LYS A 102 -12.40 8.62 -18.72
C LYS A 102 -13.93 8.55 -18.83
N GLY A 103 -14.62 9.68 -18.69
CA GLY A 103 -16.08 9.80 -18.83
C GLY A 103 -16.56 9.55 -20.26
N GLY A 104 -15.81 10.03 -21.27
CA GLY A 104 -16.10 9.82 -22.69
C GLY A 104 -16.04 8.34 -23.10
N LYS A 105 -15.15 7.54 -22.49
CA LYS A 105 -15.12 6.08 -22.68
C LYS A 105 -16.33 5.34 -22.08
N HIS A 106 -16.93 5.87 -21.00
CA HIS A 106 -18.16 5.31 -20.43
C HIS A 106 -19.40 5.73 -21.23
N ASN A 107 -19.47 6.98 -21.67
CA ASN A 107 -20.60 7.48 -22.45
C ASN A 107 -20.58 6.99 -23.90
N GLY A 108 -19.39 6.83 -24.53
CA GLY A 108 -19.28 6.28 -25.89
C GLY A 108 -19.72 4.82 -26.03
N ALA A 109 -19.73 4.05 -24.94
CA ALA A 109 -20.31 2.70 -24.92
C ALA A 109 -21.85 2.72 -24.75
N ALA A 110 -22.42 3.82 -24.25
CA ALA A 110 -23.86 4.00 -24.06
C ALA A 110 -24.53 4.83 -25.17
N VAL A 111 -23.76 5.51 -26.02
CA VAL A 111 -24.27 6.34 -27.13
C VAL A 111 -24.55 5.53 -28.41
N VAL A 112 -24.12 4.26 -28.49
CA VAL A 112 -24.46 3.37 -29.62
C VAL A 112 -25.83 2.70 -29.43
N ALA A 113 -26.51 2.91 -28.30
CA ALA A 113 -27.87 2.43 -28.08
C ALA A 113 -28.86 3.60 -28.02
N GLY A 114 -29.57 3.84 -29.12
CA GLY A 114 -30.80 4.64 -29.17
C GLY A 114 -30.59 6.12 -29.51
N THR A 115 -30.40 6.43 -30.79
CA THR A 115 -30.35 7.81 -31.31
C THR A 115 -31.73 8.44 -31.53
N ASP A 116 -32.84 7.70 -31.49
CA ASP A 116 -34.15 8.26 -31.89
C ASP A 116 -35.11 8.57 -30.73
N GLU A 117 -34.95 7.98 -29.54
CA GLU A 117 -35.81 8.28 -28.38
C GLU A 117 -35.37 9.52 -27.57
N LYS A 118 -34.08 9.89 -27.63
CA LYS A 118 -33.56 11.02 -26.82
C LYS A 118 -33.87 12.40 -27.40
N LYS A 119 -34.24 12.50 -28.68
CA LYS A 119 -34.64 13.77 -29.29
C LYS A 119 -36.04 14.22 -28.86
N ALA A 120 -36.93 13.28 -28.55
CA ALA A 120 -38.28 13.58 -28.05
C ALA A 120 -38.30 13.99 -26.57
N LEU A 121 -37.44 13.39 -25.73
CA LEU A 121 -37.38 13.73 -24.30
C LEU A 121 -36.58 15.01 -24.00
N ALA A 122 -35.65 15.41 -24.89
CA ALA A 122 -34.87 16.64 -24.72
C ALA A 122 -35.68 17.94 -24.98
N ALA A 123 -36.84 17.86 -25.62
CA ALA A 123 -37.69 19.02 -25.90
C ALA A 123 -38.64 19.38 -24.73
N ALA A 124 -38.87 18.47 -23.77
CA ALA A 124 -39.85 18.63 -22.69
C ALA A 124 -39.24 19.04 -21.34
N THR A 125 -37.94 19.32 -21.25
CA THR A 125 -37.28 19.70 -19.99
C THR A 125 -36.37 20.92 -20.16
N ASN A 126 -36.92 22.00 -20.72
CA ASN A 126 -36.36 23.34 -20.57
C ASN A 126 -36.85 23.99 -19.26
N GLY A 127 -36.53 23.33 -18.14
CA GLY A 127 -36.64 23.91 -16.80
C GLY A 127 -35.24 24.22 -16.28
N SER A 128 -34.92 25.51 -16.17
CA SER A 128 -33.87 26.11 -15.33
C SER A 128 -32.80 25.14 -14.80
N ARG A 129 -31.73 24.99 -15.58
CA ARG A 129 -30.49 24.33 -15.18
C ARG A 129 -29.83 25.15 -14.07
N GLU A 130 -30.21 24.90 -12.81
CA GLU A 130 -29.50 25.43 -11.66
C GLU A 130 -28.04 24.97 -11.74
N LYS A 131 -27.14 25.95 -11.90
CA LYS A 131 -25.70 25.74 -11.73
C LYS A 131 -25.48 25.27 -10.29
N PRO A 132 -24.75 24.17 -10.04
CA PRO A 132 -24.40 23.81 -8.68
C PRO A 132 -23.63 24.98 -8.04
N PRO A 133 -23.86 25.28 -6.75
CA PRO A 133 -23.26 26.43 -6.10
C PRO A 133 -21.74 26.30 -6.14
N SER A 134 -21.10 27.38 -6.59
CA SER A 134 -19.66 27.57 -6.60
C SER A 134 -19.12 27.49 -5.17
N SER A 135 -18.57 26.35 -4.77
CA SER A 135 -17.70 26.28 -3.61
C SER A 135 -16.41 27.03 -3.92
N PHE A 136 -16.23 28.14 -3.23
CA PHE A 136 -15.09 29.05 -3.31
C PHE A 136 -13.73 28.31 -3.11
N ALA A 137 -12.75 28.66 -3.95
CA ALA A 137 -11.30 28.63 -3.68
C ALA A 137 -10.52 27.28 -3.60
N LEU A 138 -10.73 26.34 -4.52
CA LEU A 138 -9.76 25.25 -4.81
C LEU A 138 -9.41 25.08 -6.31
N SER A 139 -9.89 26.00 -7.17
CA SER A 139 -9.72 25.94 -8.64
C SER A 139 -8.26 25.93 -9.11
N THR A 140 -7.33 26.47 -8.31
CA THR A 140 -5.93 26.66 -8.72
C THR A 140 -5.09 25.38 -8.60
N ILE A 141 -5.47 24.42 -7.74
CA ILE A 141 -4.64 23.24 -7.44
C ILE A 141 -5.25 22.01 -8.11
N SER A 142 -4.42 21.21 -8.80
CA SER A 142 -4.90 19.98 -9.43
C SER A 142 -5.47 19.01 -8.38
N PRO A 143 -6.69 18.48 -8.56
CA PRO A 143 -7.26 17.50 -7.66
C PRO A 143 -6.47 16.19 -7.62
N VAL A 144 -5.76 15.85 -8.69
CA VAL A 144 -4.89 14.66 -8.75
C VAL A 144 -3.61 14.90 -7.94
N LEU A 145 -3.04 16.11 -8.04
CA LEU A 145 -1.85 16.50 -7.26
C LEU A 145 -2.12 16.40 -5.76
N VAL A 146 -3.26 16.93 -5.27
CA VAL A 146 -3.64 16.83 -3.86
C VAL A 146 -3.70 15.38 -3.39
N ARG A 147 -4.24 14.48 -4.23
CA ARG A 147 -4.33 13.05 -3.91
C ARG A 147 -2.95 12.37 -3.92
N TYR A 148 -2.04 12.75 -4.81
CA TYR A 148 -0.66 12.26 -4.77
C TYR A 148 0.10 12.73 -3.53
N LEU A 149 -0.06 13.99 -3.13
CA LEU A 149 0.52 14.51 -1.89
C LEU A 149 -0.05 13.81 -0.65
N LEU A 150 -1.37 13.57 -0.63
CA LEU A 150 -2.02 12.80 0.43
C LEU A 150 -1.43 11.39 0.53
N ILE A 151 -1.30 10.69 -0.61
CA ILE A 151 -0.71 9.36 -0.65
C ILE A 151 0.75 9.37 -0.14
N ALA A 152 1.57 10.31 -0.60
CA ALA A 152 2.96 10.42 -0.17
C ALA A 152 3.07 10.65 1.35
N THR A 153 2.18 11.47 1.90
CA THR A 153 2.10 11.75 3.34
C THR A 153 1.66 10.52 4.14
N LEU A 154 0.62 9.83 3.68
CA LEU A 154 0.11 8.59 4.31
C LEU A 154 1.16 7.49 4.28
N GLN A 155 1.85 7.30 3.15
CA GLN A 155 2.87 6.27 2.99
C GLN A 155 4.09 6.57 3.86
N SER A 156 4.56 7.82 3.89
CA SER A 156 5.67 8.25 4.75
C SER A 156 5.32 8.03 6.22
N THR A 157 4.18 8.55 6.68
CA THR A 157 3.73 8.43 8.07
C THR A 157 3.47 6.98 8.47
N GLY A 158 2.81 6.20 7.62
CA GLY A 158 2.50 4.79 7.87
C GLY A 158 3.77 3.95 8.08
N SER A 159 4.79 4.17 7.26
CA SER A 159 6.08 3.47 7.41
C SER A 159 6.72 3.73 8.79
N GLN A 160 6.66 4.98 9.27
CA GLN A 160 7.20 5.37 10.57
C GLN A 160 6.41 4.76 11.73
N LEU A 161 5.07 4.79 11.68
CA LEU A 161 4.22 4.12 12.66
C LEU A 161 4.49 2.60 12.70
N GLY A 162 4.76 2.02 11.52
CA GLY A 162 5.28 0.67 11.40
C GLY A 162 6.53 0.47 12.24
N PHE A 163 7.63 1.17 11.95
CA PHE A 163 8.88 1.00 12.70
C PHE A 163 8.74 1.28 14.21
N LEU A 164 7.97 2.30 14.59
CA LEU A 164 7.68 2.62 15.99
C LEU A 164 6.96 1.48 16.71
N SER A 165 6.04 0.78 16.03
CA SER A 165 5.37 -0.36 16.64
C SER A 165 6.33 -1.51 16.97
N LEU A 166 7.46 -1.70 16.25
CA LEU A 166 8.46 -2.72 16.61
C LEU A 166 9.11 -2.50 17.99
N ARG A 167 9.05 -1.28 18.54
CA ARG A 167 9.52 -1.00 19.92
C ARG A 167 8.57 -1.55 20.98
N HIS A 168 7.35 -1.91 20.58
CA HIS A 168 6.23 -2.19 21.47
C HIS A 168 5.56 -3.54 21.18
N ILE A 169 5.76 -4.10 19.98
CA ILE A 169 5.28 -5.43 19.59
C ILE A 169 6.42 -6.24 18.97
N SER A 170 6.38 -7.56 19.15
CA SER A 170 7.36 -8.47 18.55
C SER A 170 7.27 -8.48 17.02
N TYR A 171 8.38 -8.77 16.35
CA TYR A 171 8.43 -8.88 14.89
C TYR A 171 7.41 -9.89 14.31
N PRO A 172 7.20 -11.09 14.89
CA PRO A 172 6.14 -11.99 14.46
C PRO A 172 4.74 -11.37 14.53
N THR A 173 4.44 -10.65 15.62
CA THR A 173 3.17 -9.92 15.79
C THR A 173 2.97 -8.86 14.70
N MET A 174 4.05 -8.16 14.33
CA MET A 174 4.02 -7.20 13.22
C MET A 174 3.74 -7.85 11.87
N ILE A 175 4.42 -8.96 11.57
CA ILE A 175 4.26 -9.65 10.28
C ILE A 175 2.83 -10.14 10.12
N LEU A 176 2.27 -10.75 11.16
CA LEU A 176 0.88 -11.22 11.17
C LEU A 176 -0.12 -10.06 11.10
N GLY A 177 0.11 -8.97 11.84
CA GLY A 177 -0.72 -7.77 11.75
C GLY A 177 -0.74 -7.17 10.35
N LYS A 178 0.42 -7.08 9.68
CA LYS A 178 0.50 -6.67 8.28
C LYS A 178 -0.13 -7.66 7.30
N SER A 179 -0.40 -8.90 7.70
CA SER A 179 -1.18 -9.87 6.91
C SER A 179 -2.69 -9.59 6.97
N CYS A 180 -3.17 -8.86 7.99
CA CYS A 180 -4.57 -8.41 8.09
C CYS A 180 -4.93 -7.23 7.16
N LYS A 181 -4.05 -6.81 6.26
CA LYS A 181 -4.20 -5.60 5.41
C LYS A 181 -5.51 -5.55 4.60
N LEU A 182 -6.13 -6.68 4.30
CA LEU A 182 -7.44 -6.75 3.63
C LEU A 182 -8.54 -5.97 4.38
N VAL A 183 -8.56 -6.07 5.72
CA VAL A 183 -9.63 -5.50 6.55
C VAL A 183 -9.59 -3.97 6.53
N PRO A 184 -8.44 -3.31 6.81
CA PRO A 184 -8.36 -1.85 6.76
C PRO A 184 -8.56 -1.28 5.36
N VAL A 185 -8.10 -1.96 4.31
CA VAL A 185 -8.33 -1.52 2.91
C VAL A 185 -9.83 -1.54 2.56
N LEU A 186 -10.55 -2.60 2.94
CA LEU A 186 -12.00 -2.67 2.68
C LEU A 186 -12.74 -1.59 3.48
N LEU A 187 -12.37 -1.41 4.75
CA LEU A 187 -12.95 -0.38 5.61
C LEU A 187 -12.71 1.03 5.08
N MET A 188 -11.49 1.35 4.63
CA MET A 188 -11.15 2.67 4.09
C MET A 188 -11.88 3.00 2.80
N ASN A 189 -12.12 2.00 1.95
CA ASN A 189 -12.96 2.16 0.76
C ASN A 189 -14.40 2.56 1.10
N LEU A 190 -14.95 2.06 2.21
CA LEU A 190 -16.26 2.44 2.72
C LEU A 190 -16.24 3.83 3.39
N LEU A 191 -15.27 4.09 4.26
CA LEU A 191 -15.23 5.30 5.08
C LEU A 191 -14.89 6.56 4.28
N LEU A 192 -13.84 6.53 3.46
CA LEU A 192 -13.34 7.72 2.76
C LEU A 192 -14.18 8.09 1.54
N TYR A 193 -14.65 7.09 0.78
CA TYR A 193 -15.30 7.30 -0.51
C TYR A 193 -16.77 6.83 -0.53
N ARG A 194 -17.32 6.38 0.61
CA ARG A 194 -18.72 5.95 0.78
C ARG A 194 -19.21 4.96 -0.29
N ARG A 195 -18.30 4.14 -0.83
CA ARG A 195 -18.67 3.15 -1.84
C ARG A 195 -19.43 2.02 -1.17
N LYS A 196 -20.64 1.72 -1.66
CA LYS A 196 -21.43 0.57 -1.21
C LYS A 196 -20.70 -0.72 -1.61
N ILE A 197 -20.46 -1.57 -0.62
CA ILE A 197 -19.73 -2.82 -0.78
C ILE A 197 -20.74 -3.96 -0.88
N ALA A 198 -20.53 -4.92 -1.80
CA ALA A 198 -21.37 -6.10 -1.91
C ALA A 198 -21.32 -6.94 -0.63
N GLY A 199 -22.46 -7.50 -0.22
CA GLY A 199 -22.62 -8.24 1.05
C GLY A 199 -21.54 -9.32 1.28
N TYR A 200 -21.17 -10.07 0.23
CA TYR A 200 -20.17 -11.13 0.34
C TYR A 200 -18.80 -10.64 0.80
N LYS A 201 -18.42 -9.38 0.51
CA LYS A 201 -17.11 -8.84 0.90
C LYS A 201 -17.01 -8.63 2.42
N TYR A 202 -18.13 -8.35 3.08
CA TYR A 202 -18.18 -8.32 4.54
C TYR A 202 -17.99 -9.72 5.13
N ALA A 203 -18.58 -10.75 4.51
CA ALA A 203 -18.37 -12.14 4.91
C ALA A 203 -16.91 -12.58 4.72
N VAL A 204 -16.28 -12.21 3.61
CA VAL A 204 -14.84 -12.46 3.36
C VAL A 204 -13.99 -11.83 4.46
N VAL A 205 -14.22 -10.55 4.79
CA VAL A 205 -13.46 -9.86 5.84
C VAL A 205 -13.70 -10.49 7.21
N ALA A 206 -14.93 -10.88 7.54
CA ALA A 206 -15.24 -11.57 8.79
C ALA A 206 -14.50 -12.92 8.89
N LEU A 207 -14.51 -13.73 7.82
CA LEU A 207 -13.80 -14.99 7.75
C LEU A 207 -12.28 -14.80 7.89
N VAL A 208 -11.68 -13.87 7.15
CA VAL A 208 -10.23 -13.60 7.24
C VAL A 208 -9.86 -13.12 8.65
N THR A 209 -10.65 -12.23 9.24
CA THR A 209 -10.41 -11.74 10.61
C THR A 209 -10.52 -12.88 11.64
N LEU A 210 -11.56 -13.72 11.50
CA LEU A 210 -11.79 -14.87 12.38
C LEU A 210 -10.66 -15.90 12.26
N GLY A 211 -10.27 -16.27 11.04
CA GLY A 211 -9.22 -17.25 10.80
C GLY A 211 -7.86 -16.81 11.34
N ILE A 212 -7.50 -15.52 11.16
CA ILE A 212 -6.29 -14.95 11.76
C ILE A 212 -6.40 -14.93 13.30
N SER A 213 -7.58 -14.59 13.84
CA SER A 213 -7.79 -14.58 15.30
C SER A 213 -7.65 -15.97 15.91
N ILE A 214 -8.21 -17.00 15.28
CA ILE A 214 -8.06 -18.40 15.70
C ILE A 214 -6.58 -18.81 15.63
N PHE A 215 -5.90 -18.50 14.51
CA PHE A 215 -4.49 -18.81 14.34
C PHE A 215 -3.61 -18.20 15.45
N MET A 216 -3.91 -16.97 15.84
CA MET A 216 -3.20 -16.23 16.89
C MET A 216 -3.48 -16.74 18.29
N LEU A 217 -4.75 -16.97 18.62
CA LEU A 217 -5.17 -17.39 19.96
C LEU A 217 -4.62 -18.77 20.33
N PHE A 218 -4.42 -19.64 19.34
CA PHE A 218 -3.99 -21.02 19.56
C PHE A 218 -2.56 -21.31 19.10
N GLY A 219 -1.76 -20.27 18.81
CA GLY A 219 -0.33 -20.42 18.49
C GLY A 219 0.61 -20.44 19.69
N HIS A 220 0.07 -20.64 20.89
CA HIS A 220 0.74 -20.36 22.15
C HIS A 220 1.32 -21.61 22.85
N GLU A 221 2.02 -22.49 22.13
CA GLU A 221 2.77 -23.60 22.75
C GLU A 221 4.31 -23.49 22.62
N GLY A 222 4.84 -22.34 22.20
CA GLY A 222 6.28 -22.10 22.26
C GLY A 222 6.67 -20.63 22.09
N GLY A 223 6.83 -19.91 23.20
CA GLY A 223 7.55 -18.63 23.26
C GLY A 223 6.70 -17.35 23.28
N THR A 224 6.68 -16.70 24.45
CA THR A 224 6.31 -15.30 24.74
C THR A 224 4.83 -14.88 24.60
N SER A 225 4.26 -14.52 25.75
CA SER A 225 2.92 -14.07 26.14
C SER A 225 2.31 -12.85 25.41
N ASP A 226 2.90 -12.35 24.32
CA ASP A 226 2.60 -10.98 23.85
C ASP A 226 1.59 -10.90 22.67
N ALA A 227 1.37 -11.99 21.93
CA ALA A 227 0.48 -12.02 20.75
C ALA A 227 -1.01 -12.22 21.11
N ALA A 228 -1.31 -13.06 22.10
CA ALA A 228 -2.68 -13.24 22.62
C ALA A 228 -3.22 -11.95 23.28
N ALA A 229 -2.33 -11.16 23.89
CA ALA A 229 -2.64 -9.85 24.45
C ALA A 229 -3.10 -8.84 23.38
N ALA A 230 -2.59 -8.92 22.14
CA ALA A 230 -2.98 -8.03 21.06
C ALA A 230 -4.41 -8.32 20.57
N ALA A 231 -4.77 -9.58 20.36
CA ALA A 231 -6.14 -9.96 19.97
C ALA A 231 -7.16 -9.61 21.08
N ASP A 232 -6.77 -9.81 22.35
CA ASP A 232 -7.61 -9.47 23.50
C ASP A 232 -7.69 -7.94 23.75
N ALA A 233 -6.64 -7.20 23.40
CA ALA A 233 -6.58 -5.74 23.44
C ALA A 233 -7.47 -5.09 22.37
N VAL A 234 -7.50 -5.59 21.13
CA VAL A 234 -8.45 -5.11 20.10
C VAL A 234 -9.89 -5.37 20.56
N LYS A 235 -10.16 -6.54 21.14
CA LYS A 235 -11.48 -6.93 21.64
C LYS A 235 -11.92 -6.10 22.85
N LYS A 236 -10.99 -5.76 23.75
CA LYS A 236 -11.21 -4.87 24.91
C LYS A 236 -11.35 -3.39 24.52
N ALA A 237 -10.59 -2.91 23.52
CA ALA A 237 -10.67 -1.54 23.02
C ALA A 237 -12.04 -1.22 22.40
N VAL A 238 -12.69 -2.22 21.78
CA VAL A 238 -14.07 -2.09 21.29
C VAL A 238 -15.10 -2.07 22.44
N LYS A 239 -14.76 -2.56 23.64
CA LYS A 239 -15.77 -2.92 24.66
C LYS A 239 -15.73 -2.12 25.98
N LYS A 240 -14.74 -1.29 26.33
CA LYS A 240 -14.73 -0.63 27.66
C LYS A 240 -14.39 0.86 27.70
N LYS A 241 -15.40 1.66 28.05
CA LYS A 241 -15.30 2.92 28.81
C LYS A 241 -15.07 2.56 30.31
N LYS A 242 -14.19 3.32 30.97
CA LYS A 242 -13.91 3.49 32.42
C LYS A 242 -12.97 2.54 33.21
N LYS A 243 -11.92 3.22 33.73
CA LYS A 243 -11.24 3.23 35.06
C LYS A 243 -10.14 2.22 35.43
N HIS A 244 -8.92 2.80 35.50
CA HIS A 244 -7.77 2.65 36.42
C HIS A 244 -7.11 1.27 36.65
N ALA A 245 -5.93 1.07 36.02
CA ALA A 245 -4.79 0.26 36.50
C ALA A 245 -3.50 0.63 35.70
N PRO A 246 -2.28 0.62 36.30
CA PRO A 246 -1.00 0.88 35.62
C PRO A 246 -0.27 -0.42 35.20
N PRO A 247 0.92 -0.33 34.54
CA PRO A 247 1.11 -0.22 33.11
C PRO A 247 1.33 -1.60 32.43
N ALA A 248 0.29 -2.15 31.80
CA ALA A 248 0.41 -3.06 30.66
C ALA A 248 0.54 -2.27 29.33
N SER A 249 1.17 -1.09 29.40
CA SER A 249 1.13 -0.03 28.38
C SER A 249 1.92 -0.36 27.11
N SER A 250 2.75 -1.40 27.12
CA SER A 250 3.67 -1.73 26.03
C SER A 250 3.00 -2.45 24.85
N SER A 251 1.98 -3.32 25.05
CA SER A 251 1.37 -4.08 23.94
C SER A 251 0.24 -3.34 23.22
N LEU A 252 -0.64 -2.64 23.96
CA LEU A 252 -1.78 -1.91 23.38
C LEU A 252 -1.32 -0.72 22.52
N PHE A 253 -0.31 0.01 22.99
CA PHE A 253 0.20 1.17 22.25
C PHE A 253 0.87 0.75 20.94
N GLY A 254 1.70 -0.29 20.95
CA GLY A 254 2.28 -0.86 19.73
C GLY A 254 1.25 -1.37 18.75
N LEU A 255 0.16 -1.97 19.24
CA LEU A 255 -0.96 -2.41 18.41
C LEU A 255 -1.76 -1.24 17.82
N LEU A 256 -1.92 -0.15 18.56
CA LEU A 256 -2.52 1.10 18.07
C LEU A 256 -1.67 1.70 16.94
N LEU A 257 -0.35 1.76 17.12
CA LEU A 257 0.59 2.23 16.09
C LEU A 257 0.53 1.35 14.84
N LEU A 258 0.53 0.02 15.00
CA LEU A 258 0.37 -0.92 13.91
C LEU A 258 -0.97 -0.73 13.19
N THR A 259 -2.06 -0.54 13.94
CA THR A 259 -3.38 -0.26 13.36
C THR A 259 -3.36 1.04 12.54
N GLY A 260 -2.75 2.09 13.08
CA GLY A 260 -2.54 3.36 12.36
C GLY A 260 -1.77 3.18 11.05
N ASN A 261 -0.70 2.39 11.07
CA ASN A 261 0.04 2.01 9.86
C ASN A 261 -0.86 1.30 8.84
N LEU A 262 -1.64 0.30 9.25
CA LEU A 262 -2.53 -0.43 8.34
C LEU A 262 -3.67 0.43 7.79
N LEU A 263 -4.17 1.38 8.57
CA LEU A 263 -5.18 2.35 8.14
C LEU A 263 -4.60 3.33 7.10
N ALA A 264 -3.37 3.81 7.29
CA ALA A 264 -2.68 4.65 6.32
C ALA A 264 -2.42 3.89 5.00
N ASP A 265 -2.01 2.62 5.11
CA ASP A 265 -1.91 1.69 3.98
C ASP A 265 -3.26 1.51 3.27
N GLY A 266 -4.34 1.31 4.04
CA GLY A 266 -5.70 1.18 3.53
C GLY A 266 -6.15 2.42 2.77
N ALA A 267 -5.98 3.59 3.37
CA ALA A 267 -6.31 4.88 2.78
C ALA A 267 -5.53 5.13 1.48
N THR A 268 -4.24 4.79 1.45
CA THR A 268 -3.42 4.88 0.23
C THR A 268 -4.01 4.06 -0.91
N ASN A 269 -4.35 2.80 -0.67
CA ASN A 269 -4.94 1.92 -1.68
C ASN A 269 -6.32 2.43 -2.15
N SER A 270 -7.15 2.92 -1.22
CA SER A 270 -8.45 3.50 -1.54
C SER A 270 -8.32 4.77 -2.40
N THR A 271 -7.38 5.66 -2.07
CA THR A 271 -7.13 6.87 -2.86
C THR A 271 -6.61 6.52 -4.26
N GLN A 272 -5.76 5.50 -4.39
CA GLN A 272 -5.33 5.00 -5.69
C GLN A 272 -6.49 4.50 -6.56
N ASP A 273 -7.40 3.69 -5.98
CA ASP A 273 -8.59 3.21 -6.68
C ASP A 273 -9.50 4.36 -7.13
N GLU A 274 -9.63 5.40 -6.31
CA GLU A 274 -10.40 6.60 -6.64
C GLU A 274 -9.78 7.40 -7.78
N ILE A 275 -8.44 7.53 -7.80
CA ILE A 275 -7.71 8.16 -8.91
C ILE A 275 -7.96 7.38 -10.21
N PHE A 276 -7.81 6.06 -10.20
CA PHE A 276 -8.06 5.23 -11.38
C PHE A 276 -9.52 5.19 -11.85
N ALA A 277 -10.47 5.33 -10.92
CA ALA A 277 -11.89 5.37 -11.26
C ALA A 277 -12.26 6.66 -12.02
N HIS A 278 -11.67 7.80 -11.64
CA HIS A 278 -12.07 9.10 -12.17
C HIS A 278 -11.17 9.66 -13.27
N TYR A 279 -9.92 9.21 -13.38
CA TYR A 279 -8.96 9.77 -14.31
C TYR A 279 -8.40 8.70 -15.26
N ALA A 280 -8.18 9.09 -16.52
CA ALA A 280 -7.50 8.27 -17.51
C ALA A 280 -5.98 8.39 -17.32
N LEU A 281 -5.39 7.42 -16.61
CA LEU A 281 -3.95 7.30 -16.39
C LEU A 281 -3.55 5.83 -16.27
N SER A 282 -2.27 5.56 -16.49
CA SER A 282 -1.67 4.24 -16.35
C SER A 282 -1.03 4.03 -14.97
N GLY A 283 -0.86 2.77 -14.56
CA GLY A 283 -0.17 2.38 -13.33
C GLY A 283 1.23 2.93 -13.21
N PRO A 284 2.11 2.79 -14.22
CA PRO A 284 3.46 3.34 -14.14
C PRO A 284 3.49 4.88 -14.02
N GLN A 285 2.54 5.61 -14.63
CA GLN A 285 2.42 7.06 -14.43
C GLN A 285 2.08 7.40 -12.97
N MET A 286 1.16 6.64 -12.37
CA MET A 286 0.83 6.79 -10.97
C MET A 286 2.01 6.45 -10.06
N MET A 287 2.74 5.38 -10.37
CA MET A 287 3.95 4.96 -9.68
C MET A 287 5.02 6.06 -9.70
N LEU A 288 5.27 6.66 -10.86
CA LEU A 288 6.25 7.73 -11.04
C LEU A 288 5.93 8.91 -10.13
N ALA A 289 4.72 9.45 -10.24
CA ALA A 289 4.32 10.65 -9.50
C ALA A 289 4.29 10.39 -7.98
N MET A 290 3.67 9.28 -7.55
CA MET A 290 3.62 8.91 -6.14
C MET A 290 5.02 8.77 -5.54
N ASN A 291 5.90 8.03 -6.20
CA ASN A 291 7.25 7.81 -5.67
C ASN A 291 8.11 9.07 -5.75
N ALA A 292 7.90 9.96 -6.72
CA ALA A 292 8.59 11.26 -6.77
C ALA A 292 8.23 12.11 -5.53
N PHE A 293 6.93 12.26 -5.22
CA PHE A 293 6.50 13.00 -4.03
C PHE A 293 6.92 12.31 -2.74
N SER A 294 6.85 10.98 -2.66
CA SER A 294 7.34 10.22 -1.50
C SER A 294 8.85 10.40 -1.32
N ALA A 295 9.64 10.36 -2.39
CA ALA A 295 11.09 10.59 -2.34
C ALA A 295 11.40 12.01 -1.86
N MET A 296 10.67 13.01 -2.35
CA MET A 296 10.79 14.40 -1.88
C MET A 296 10.50 14.51 -0.38
N LEU A 297 9.38 13.97 0.10
CA LEU A 297 9.01 14.05 1.52
C LEU A 297 9.98 13.29 2.42
N LEU A 298 10.43 12.11 2.00
CA LEU A 298 11.40 11.30 2.77
C LEU A 298 12.78 11.96 2.79
N THR A 299 13.22 12.55 1.68
CA THR A 299 14.48 13.31 1.62
C THR A 299 14.42 14.57 2.47
N ALA A 300 13.29 15.29 2.45
CA ALA A 300 13.07 16.40 3.37
C ALA A 300 13.11 15.94 4.83
N SER A 301 12.53 14.79 5.14
CA SER A 301 12.55 14.20 6.49
C SER A 301 13.97 13.79 6.94
N LEU A 302 14.81 13.33 6.01
CA LEU A 302 16.22 12.96 6.27
C LEU A 302 17.11 14.16 6.63
N LEU A 303 16.75 15.36 6.15
CA LEU A 303 17.48 16.59 6.43
C LEU A 303 17.14 17.17 7.81
N VAL A 304 16.05 16.72 8.44
CA VAL A 304 15.64 17.20 9.77
C VAL A 304 16.61 16.64 10.84
N PRO A 305 17.34 17.51 11.57
CA PRO A 305 18.35 17.08 12.56
C PRO A 305 17.80 16.34 13.77
N ASP A 306 16.51 16.43 14.05
CA ASP A 306 15.84 15.73 15.14
C ASP A 306 14.35 15.47 14.81
N PRO A 307 14.00 14.30 14.25
CA PRO A 307 12.61 13.91 13.99
C PRO A 307 11.76 13.89 15.26
N SER A 308 12.35 13.62 16.43
CA SER A 308 11.68 13.64 17.72
C SER A 308 11.37 15.05 18.22
N ALA A 309 12.13 16.08 17.82
CA ALA A 309 11.80 17.47 18.13
C ALA A 309 10.54 17.95 17.38
N LEU A 310 10.37 17.51 16.13
CA LEU A 310 9.21 17.88 15.31
C LEU A 310 7.94 17.18 15.79
N LEU A 311 8.01 15.89 16.17
CA LEU A 311 6.88 15.20 16.82
C LEU A 311 6.66 15.65 18.28
N GLY A 312 7.73 16.05 18.98
CA GLY A 312 7.70 16.63 20.33
C GLY A 312 7.05 18.01 20.39
N SER A 313 6.98 18.72 19.27
CA SER A 313 6.26 20.00 19.16
C SER A 313 4.73 19.85 19.15
N ILE A 314 4.21 18.63 18.97
CA ILE A 314 2.79 18.31 19.08
C ILE A 314 2.53 17.73 20.48
N PRO A 315 1.84 18.45 21.39
CA PRO A 315 1.72 18.08 22.81
C PRO A 315 1.16 16.67 23.06
N VAL A 316 0.27 16.22 22.17
CA VAL A 316 -0.35 14.89 22.23
C VAL A 316 0.61 13.79 21.79
N LEU A 317 1.47 14.01 20.79
CA LEU A 317 2.45 13.01 20.36
C LEU A 317 3.67 12.96 21.28
N ALA A 318 4.09 14.10 21.83
CA ALA A 318 5.22 14.18 22.77
C ALA A 318 5.01 13.32 24.03
N SER A 319 3.80 13.37 24.59
CA SER A 319 3.40 12.59 25.77
C SER A 319 3.20 11.10 25.47
N VAL A 320 2.76 10.77 24.25
CA VAL A 320 2.49 9.40 23.79
C VAL A 320 3.76 8.66 23.36
N LEU A 321 4.75 9.36 22.82
CA LEU A 321 6.00 8.77 22.33
C LEU A 321 7.10 8.69 23.39
N GLY A 322 6.83 9.14 24.62
CA GLY A 322 7.83 9.17 25.69
C GLY A 322 9.06 9.99 25.29
N ALA A 323 8.85 11.11 24.59
CA ALA A 323 9.90 12.03 24.18
C ALA A 323 10.46 12.74 25.42
N SER A 324 11.22 12.00 26.23
CA SER A 324 12.10 12.59 27.22
C SER A 324 13.17 13.34 26.43
N SER A 325 13.18 14.66 26.59
CA SER A 325 14.15 15.57 26.02
C SER A 325 15.55 15.23 26.56
N LYS A 326 16.18 14.18 26.02
CA LYS A 326 17.62 13.99 26.07
C LYS A 326 18.17 14.40 24.72
N ARG A 327 18.67 15.63 24.69
CA ARG A 327 19.46 16.23 23.61
C ARG A 327 20.70 15.37 23.38
N ALA A 328 20.57 14.33 22.56
CA ALA A 328 21.69 13.49 22.13
C ALA A 328 22.13 13.99 20.75
N GLY A 329 23.41 14.38 20.65
CA GLY A 329 24.19 14.72 19.44
C GLY A 329 23.43 15.00 18.13
N ALA A 330 23.50 16.24 17.66
CA ALA A 330 22.91 16.73 16.42
C ALA A 330 23.51 16.10 15.14
N SER A 331 23.25 14.82 14.90
CA SER A 331 23.48 14.18 13.60
C SER A 331 22.16 13.74 13.00
N ASN A 332 21.79 14.32 11.86
CA ASN A 332 20.63 13.87 11.08
C ASN A 332 20.85 12.42 10.59
N GLU A 333 19.76 11.68 10.35
CA GLU A 333 19.85 10.28 9.89
C GLU A 333 20.61 10.14 8.56
N LEU A 334 20.58 11.19 7.72
CA LEU A 334 21.40 11.28 6.51
C LEU A 334 22.91 11.24 6.82
N GLY A 335 23.37 12.04 7.80
CA GLY A 335 24.77 12.05 8.21
C GLY A 335 25.22 10.70 8.75
N THR A 336 24.38 10.05 9.57
CA THR A 336 24.63 8.69 10.07
C THR A 336 24.74 7.68 8.93
N ALA A 337 23.84 7.74 7.95
CA ALA A 337 23.84 6.84 6.79
C ALA A 337 25.09 7.04 5.91
N LEU A 338 25.44 8.29 5.61
CA LEU A 338 26.61 8.63 4.79
C LEU A 338 27.92 8.25 5.50
N ALA A 339 28.03 8.51 6.80
CA ALA A 339 29.20 8.10 7.59
C ALA A 339 29.35 6.56 7.66
N PHE A 340 28.23 5.82 7.65
CA PHE A 340 28.28 4.35 7.55
C PHE A 340 28.72 3.89 6.16
N ILE A 341 28.14 4.46 5.09
CA ILE A 341 28.50 4.12 3.69
C ILE A 341 29.97 4.42 3.41
N HIS A 342 30.50 5.52 3.97
CA HIS A 342 31.91 5.87 3.81
C HIS A 342 32.85 4.86 4.49
N ARG A 343 32.43 4.30 5.64
CA ARG A 343 33.18 3.25 6.35
C ARG A 343 33.04 1.86 5.72
N HIS A 344 31.90 1.57 5.11
CA HIS A 344 31.53 0.27 4.55
C HIS A 344 30.95 0.44 3.14
N PRO A 345 31.77 0.67 2.09
CA PRO A 345 31.27 0.93 0.74
C PRO A 345 30.49 -0.25 0.13
N GLU A 346 30.73 -1.49 0.60
CA GLU A 346 29.98 -2.68 0.20
C GLU A 346 28.47 -2.57 0.45
N VAL A 347 28.05 -1.84 1.51
CA VAL A 347 26.63 -1.64 1.85
C VAL A 347 25.85 -0.98 0.71
N LEU A 348 26.53 -0.20 -0.14
CA LEU A 348 25.88 0.49 -1.26
C LEU A 348 25.34 -0.52 -2.28
N ARG A 349 26.04 -1.65 -2.50
CA ARG A 349 25.57 -2.71 -3.40
C ARG A 349 24.30 -3.35 -2.87
N ASP A 350 24.23 -3.60 -1.56
CA ASP A 350 23.07 -4.20 -0.92
C ASP A 350 21.87 -3.24 -0.91
N ILE A 351 22.09 -1.95 -0.61
CA ILE A 351 21.06 -0.91 -0.68
C ILE A 351 20.51 -0.77 -2.11
N LEU A 352 21.39 -0.73 -3.12
CA LEU A 352 20.97 -0.60 -4.51
C LEU A 352 20.25 -1.87 -5.00
N ALA A 353 20.74 -3.06 -4.68
CA ALA A 353 20.08 -4.31 -5.02
C ALA A 353 18.68 -4.40 -4.38
N TYR A 354 18.58 -4.07 -3.09
CA TYR A 354 17.31 -3.99 -2.36
C TYR A 354 16.35 -3.00 -3.03
N ALA A 355 16.81 -1.79 -3.35
CA ALA A 355 16.00 -0.76 -3.98
C ALA A 355 15.54 -1.17 -5.39
N LEU A 356 16.41 -1.79 -6.19
CA LEU A 356 16.10 -2.28 -7.54
C LEU A 356 15.04 -3.39 -7.51
N ALA A 357 15.21 -4.38 -6.63
CA ALA A 357 14.23 -5.44 -6.44
C ALA A 357 12.86 -4.87 -6.03
N GLY A 358 12.86 -3.88 -5.13
CA GLY A 358 11.66 -3.17 -4.72
C GLY A 358 10.99 -2.39 -5.86
N ALA A 359 11.78 -1.70 -6.68
CA ALA A 359 11.29 -0.94 -7.84
C ALA A 359 10.68 -1.84 -8.92
N LEU A 360 11.34 -2.95 -9.27
CA LEU A 360 10.79 -3.95 -10.19
C LEU A 360 9.48 -4.55 -9.66
N GLY A 361 9.44 -4.88 -8.37
CA GLY A 361 8.22 -5.34 -7.70
C GLY A 361 7.09 -4.32 -7.74
N GLN A 362 7.40 -3.03 -7.59
CA GLN A 362 6.38 -1.97 -7.69
C GLN A 362 5.79 -1.82 -9.09
N ILE A 363 6.57 -1.97 -10.17
CA ILE A 363 6.01 -1.94 -11.54
C ILE A 363 4.92 -3.02 -11.68
N ALA A 364 5.20 -4.24 -11.22
CA ALA A 364 4.23 -5.33 -11.24
C ALA A 364 3.00 -5.03 -10.38
N ILE A 365 3.17 -4.38 -9.22
CA ILE A 365 2.06 -3.91 -8.37
C ILE A 365 1.17 -2.94 -9.13
N PHE A 366 1.73 -1.89 -9.73
CA PHE A 366 0.94 -0.84 -10.36
C PHE A 366 0.25 -1.30 -11.65
N GLU A 367 0.88 -2.18 -12.43
CA GLU A 367 0.23 -2.86 -13.56
C GLU A 367 -0.92 -3.76 -13.09
N THR A 368 -0.74 -4.49 -11.98
CA THR A 368 -1.80 -5.33 -11.39
C THR A 368 -2.95 -4.48 -10.87
N LEU A 369 -2.63 -3.37 -10.20
CA LEU A 369 -3.59 -2.41 -9.67
C LEU A 369 -4.43 -1.78 -10.77
N GLU A 370 -3.80 -1.32 -11.86
CA GLU A 370 -4.51 -0.76 -13.02
C GLU A 370 -5.47 -1.77 -13.65
N ARG A 371 -5.05 -3.04 -13.78
CA ARG A 371 -5.81 -4.09 -14.49
C ARG A 371 -6.91 -4.73 -13.65
N PHE A 372 -6.66 -4.94 -12.35
CA PHE A 372 -7.51 -5.76 -11.49
C PHE A 372 -8.08 -5.02 -10.27
N GLY A 373 -7.56 -3.83 -9.95
CA GLY A 373 -7.95 -2.99 -8.80
C GLY A 373 -7.27 -3.39 -7.49
N SER A 374 -7.34 -2.51 -6.48
CA SER A 374 -6.58 -2.68 -5.22
C SER A 374 -6.97 -3.94 -4.46
N LEU A 375 -8.25 -4.32 -4.49
CA LEU A 375 -8.75 -5.44 -3.70
C LEU A 375 -8.08 -6.78 -4.08
N THR A 376 -7.94 -7.07 -5.39
CA THR A 376 -7.21 -8.28 -5.82
C THR A 376 -5.71 -8.17 -5.62
N LEU A 377 -5.13 -6.97 -5.75
CA LEU A 377 -3.73 -6.77 -5.39
C LEU A 377 -3.51 -7.13 -3.91
N VAL A 378 -4.38 -6.66 -3.01
CA VAL A 378 -4.30 -6.97 -1.58
C VAL A 378 -4.46 -8.46 -1.36
N SER A 379 -5.47 -9.10 -1.98
CA SER A 379 -5.65 -10.55 -1.94
C SER A 379 -4.38 -11.31 -2.35
N ILE A 380 -3.78 -10.98 -3.51
CA ILE A 380 -2.52 -11.56 -4.00
C ILE A 380 -1.41 -11.44 -2.95
N THR A 381 -1.23 -10.26 -2.35
CA THR A 381 -0.16 -10.04 -1.36
C THR A 381 -0.41 -10.73 -0.02
N VAL A 382 -1.67 -10.85 0.42
CA VAL A 382 -2.03 -11.59 1.64
C VAL A 382 -1.80 -13.08 1.42
N THR A 383 -2.26 -13.63 0.30
CA THR A 383 -2.00 -15.02 -0.08
C THR A 383 -0.50 -15.33 -0.10
N ARG A 384 0.34 -14.42 -0.61
CA ARG A 384 1.80 -14.56 -0.56
C ARG A 384 2.31 -14.72 0.87
N LYS A 385 1.91 -13.80 1.77
CA LYS A 385 2.38 -13.80 3.17
C LYS A 385 1.95 -15.06 3.91
N LEU A 386 0.74 -15.54 3.64
CA LEU A 386 0.25 -16.80 4.18
C LEU A 386 1.08 -17.99 3.66
N PHE A 387 1.37 -18.04 2.37
CA PHE A 387 2.22 -19.10 1.81
C PHE A 387 3.64 -19.09 2.38
N THR A 388 4.29 -17.92 2.46
CA THR A 388 5.63 -17.82 3.05
C THR A 388 5.64 -18.21 4.53
N MET A 389 4.57 -17.91 5.24
CA MET A 389 4.40 -18.30 6.63
C MET A 389 4.19 -19.82 6.77
N LEU A 390 3.34 -20.44 5.95
CA LEU A 390 3.16 -21.89 5.94
C LEU A 390 4.43 -22.62 5.52
N LEU A 391 5.16 -22.07 4.55
CA LEU A 391 6.47 -22.58 4.15
C LEU A 391 7.46 -22.51 5.31
N SER A 392 7.49 -21.41 6.05
CA SER A 392 8.32 -21.27 7.27
C SER A 392 7.99 -22.37 8.29
N VAL A 393 6.71 -22.63 8.54
CA VAL A 393 6.27 -23.72 9.44
C VAL A 393 6.80 -25.08 8.97
N ALA A 394 6.64 -25.39 7.69
CA ALA A 394 7.08 -26.67 7.12
C ALA A 394 8.61 -26.83 7.15
N VAL A 395 9.35 -25.78 6.81
CA VAL A 395 10.82 -25.78 6.74
C VAL A 395 11.46 -25.84 8.13
N TYR A 396 10.98 -25.02 9.06
CA TYR A 396 11.50 -24.97 10.43
C TYR A 396 10.90 -26.04 11.36
N LYS A 397 10.07 -26.95 10.81
CA LYS A 397 9.39 -28.04 11.54
C LYS A 397 8.64 -27.55 12.79
N HIS A 398 8.10 -26.34 12.75
CA HIS A 398 7.23 -25.85 13.83
C HIS A 398 5.93 -26.65 13.78
N ALA A 399 5.59 -27.36 14.86
CA ALA A 399 4.31 -28.04 14.95
C ALA A 399 3.20 -27.00 15.15
N LEU A 400 2.33 -26.83 14.15
CA LEU A 400 1.11 -26.06 14.33
C LEU A 400 0.09 -26.87 15.11
N SER A 401 -0.52 -26.24 16.11
CA SER A 401 -1.67 -26.81 16.80
C SER A 401 -2.80 -27.13 15.81
N PRO A 402 -3.60 -28.19 16.03
CA PRO A 402 -4.77 -28.49 15.21
C PRO A 402 -5.73 -27.29 15.06
N LEU A 403 -5.84 -26.45 16.08
CA LEU A 403 -6.67 -25.24 16.02
C LEU A 403 -6.06 -24.15 15.13
N GLN A 404 -4.73 -24.06 15.04
CA GLN A 404 -4.09 -23.14 14.09
C GLN A 404 -4.38 -23.54 12.65
N TRP A 405 -4.39 -24.84 12.35
CA TRP A 405 -4.79 -25.35 11.03
C TRP A 405 -6.22 -24.98 10.67
N ILE A 406 -7.15 -25.01 11.63
CA ILE A 406 -8.52 -24.49 11.43
C ILE A 406 -8.47 -23.00 11.06
N GLY A 407 -7.68 -22.20 11.79
CA GLY A 407 -7.48 -20.78 11.48
C GLY A 407 -7.01 -20.54 10.04
N VAL A 408 -6.00 -21.30 9.60
CA VAL A 408 -5.50 -21.28 8.21
C VAL A 408 -6.62 -21.59 7.22
N LEU A 409 -7.35 -22.69 7.41
CA LEU A 409 -8.43 -23.11 6.51
C LEU A 409 -9.54 -22.05 6.38
N VAL A 410 -9.91 -21.40 7.48
CA VAL A 410 -10.91 -20.32 7.48
C VAL A 410 -10.44 -19.11 6.66
N VAL A 411 -9.15 -18.72 6.76
CA VAL A 411 -8.60 -17.63 5.95
C VAL A 411 -8.64 -17.99 4.46
N PHE A 412 -8.21 -19.20 4.09
CA PHE A 412 -8.26 -19.68 2.71
C PHE A 412 -9.68 -19.76 2.16
N ALA A 413 -10.66 -20.14 2.99
CA ALA A 413 -12.07 -20.13 2.60
C ALA A 413 -12.56 -18.70 2.29
N GLY A 414 -12.22 -17.71 3.12
CA GLY A 414 -12.55 -16.30 2.88
C GLY A 414 -11.97 -15.79 1.56
N ILE A 415 -10.68 -16.01 1.32
CA ILE A 415 -10.00 -15.62 0.07
C ILE A 415 -10.60 -16.38 -1.13
N GLY A 416 -10.94 -17.65 -0.97
CA GLY A 416 -11.57 -18.48 -2.00
C GLY A 416 -12.95 -17.97 -2.43
N ILE A 417 -13.78 -17.54 -1.47
CA ILE A 417 -15.08 -16.91 -1.74
C ILE A 417 -14.88 -15.63 -2.54
N GLU A 418 -13.93 -14.78 -2.14
CA GLU A 418 -13.63 -13.54 -2.86
C GLU A 418 -13.21 -13.81 -4.31
N ALA A 419 -12.32 -14.79 -4.51
CA ALA A 419 -11.86 -15.18 -5.84
C ALA A 419 -13.00 -15.72 -6.72
N ARG A 420 -13.90 -16.54 -6.15
CA ARG A 420 -15.06 -17.10 -6.84
C ARG A 420 -16.06 -16.01 -7.26
N GLU A 421 -16.42 -15.13 -6.34
CA GLU A 421 -17.37 -14.04 -6.63
C GLU A 421 -16.79 -13.05 -7.64
N LYS A 422 -15.50 -12.73 -7.53
CA LYS A 422 -14.83 -11.89 -8.53
C LYS A 422 -14.80 -12.53 -9.93
N ARG A 423 -14.64 -13.85 -10.00
CA ARG A 423 -14.76 -14.60 -11.27
C ARG A 423 -16.18 -14.51 -11.83
N ARG A 424 -17.21 -14.65 -10.98
CA ARG A 424 -18.62 -14.49 -11.37
C ARG A 424 -18.94 -13.09 -11.88
N GLU A 425 -18.53 -12.04 -11.17
CA GLU A 425 -18.69 -10.64 -11.59
C GLU A 425 -18.01 -10.38 -12.95
N GLY A 426 -16.80 -10.92 -13.14
CA GLY A 426 -16.06 -10.80 -14.39
C GLY A 426 -16.73 -11.50 -15.57
N LEU A 427 -17.30 -12.68 -15.35
CA LEU A 427 -18.09 -13.42 -16.34
C LEU A 427 -19.38 -12.67 -16.69
N ALA A 428 -20.13 -12.20 -15.68
CA ALA A 428 -21.37 -11.44 -15.90
C ALA A 428 -21.13 -10.19 -16.77
N LYS A 429 -20.07 -9.43 -16.50
CA LYS A 429 -19.69 -8.27 -17.34
C LYS A 429 -19.35 -8.65 -18.78
N ARG A 430 -18.72 -9.81 -19.00
CA ARG A 430 -18.41 -10.29 -20.36
C ARG A 430 -19.65 -10.71 -21.12
N VAL A 431 -20.59 -11.37 -20.45
CA VAL A 431 -21.88 -11.75 -21.04
C VAL A 431 -22.64 -10.49 -21.44
N LEU A 432 -22.77 -9.51 -20.54
CA LEU A 432 -23.44 -8.24 -20.83
C LEU A 432 -22.80 -7.49 -22.00
N ASN A 433 -21.47 -7.39 -22.03
CA ASN A 433 -20.75 -6.73 -23.12
C ASN A 433 -20.84 -7.52 -24.44
N GLY A 434 -20.89 -8.86 -24.38
CA GLY A 434 -21.10 -9.72 -25.53
C GLY A 434 -22.50 -9.57 -26.13
N SER A 435 -23.53 -9.57 -25.28
CA SER A 435 -24.91 -9.31 -25.67
C SER A 435 -25.10 -7.91 -26.23
N ALA A 436 -24.44 -6.89 -25.68
CA ALA A 436 -24.47 -5.53 -26.22
C ALA A 436 -23.82 -5.46 -27.61
N LYS A 437 -22.70 -6.14 -27.84
CA LYS A 437 -22.06 -6.21 -29.16
C LYS A 437 -22.87 -6.99 -30.19
N ALA A 438 -23.57 -8.04 -29.77
CA ALA A 438 -24.47 -8.80 -30.66
C ALA A 438 -25.65 -7.93 -31.12
N LYS A 439 -26.30 -7.21 -30.19
CA LYS A 439 -27.39 -6.28 -30.51
C LYS A 439 -27.02 -5.15 -31.48
N VAL A 440 -25.75 -4.73 -31.50
CA VAL A 440 -25.23 -3.72 -32.44
C VAL A 440 -24.87 -4.32 -33.81
N LYS A 441 -24.68 -5.64 -33.89
CA LYS A 441 -24.41 -6.34 -35.16
C LYS A 441 -25.70 -6.73 -35.88
N ASP A 442 -26.77 -6.94 -35.12
CA ASP A 442 -28.10 -7.32 -35.62
C ASP A 442 -29.01 -6.11 -35.89
N ALA A 443 -28.58 -4.90 -35.54
CA ALA A 443 -29.21 -3.61 -35.85
C ALA A 443 -28.41 -2.90 -36.93
#